data_AF-A0A1I2K933-F1
#
_entry.id   AF-A0A1I2K933-F1
#
_cell.length_a   1.000
_cell.length_b   1.000
_cell.length_c   1.000
_cell.angle_alpha   90.00
_cell.angle_beta   90.00
_cell.angle_gamma   90.00
#
_symmetry.space_group_name_H-M   'P 1'
#
loop_
_entity.id
_entity.type
_entity.pdbx_description
1 polymer ?
#
loop_
_entity_poly.entity_id
_entity_poly.type
_entity_poly.pdbx_seq_one_letter_code
_entity_poly.pdbx_strand_id
1 'polypeptide(L)'
;MGDELIQRQVALVSYGTRFLRKELELEDWFHHGIFFGARFQFRDHQTNQLLADDFTQWLGNLAMTGATRLSLHRAADLGLKVADQAKYAIVVHYPGCYQAWAGREEQPVWMDFLLPSAAAYAGDLDCYRGAEQRPGKLDVPGTDWQQLAAAIAADLEIVVPTGDAPLCVQVQLSEEWAKMPLFVGPPLAHKILSTLYREQAKFDNDTHPKNDSSYYHHLDAAGAAAVDHRGECLTSWIAEVHLLCANDVGDAAQEKQPLHRMQEPPPLQSEPELVAPMPLAEVQPPAKSTWINRIALAVAIAVLSLLILALANIIARFPWLAVLVALPWGLYMRQKK
;
A
#
# COMPACT_ATOMS: atom_id res chain seq x y z
N MET A 1 -2.22 -6.67 -3.87
CA MET A 1 -0.85 -7.24 -3.92
C MET A 1 0.18 -6.22 -4.43
N GLY A 2 -0.13 -5.39 -5.44
CA GLY A 2 0.80 -4.35 -5.92
C GLY A 2 1.12 -3.23 -4.92
N ASP A 3 0.16 -2.84 -4.09
CA ASP A 3 0.34 -1.72 -3.14
C ASP A 3 1.37 -2.01 -2.03
N GLU A 4 1.50 -3.27 -1.61
CA GLU A 4 2.44 -3.63 -0.53
C GLU A 4 3.89 -3.62 -1.02
N LEU A 5 4.14 -4.06 -2.26
CA LEU A 5 5.47 -4.04 -2.86
C LEU A 5 6.02 -2.61 -2.98
N ILE A 6 5.23 -1.67 -3.50
CA ILE A 6 5.68 -0.27 -3.60
C ILE A 6 5.90 0.33 -2.21
N GLN A 7 5.06 0.01 -1.22
CA GLN A 7 5.26 0.46 0.17
C GLN A 7 6.58 -0.08 0.75
N ARG A 8 6.90 -1.37 0.55
CA ARG A 8 8.20 -1.96 0.94
C ARG A 8 9.38 -1.25 0.26
N GLN A 9 9.26 -0.94 -1.03
CA GLN A 9 10.27 -0.20 -1.77
C GLN A 9 10.45 1.23 -1.24
N VAL A 10 9.35 1.94 -0.95
CA VAL A 10 9.37 3.28 -0.38
C VAL A 10 10.09 3.28 0.97
N ALA A 11 9.73 2.34 1.86
CA ALA A 11 10.39 2.19 3.14
C ALA A 11 11.88 1.87 2.98
N LEU A 12 12.22 0.88 2.14
CA LEU A 12 13.60 0.47 1.90
C LEU A 12 14.46 1.63 1.37
N VAL A 13 13.95 2.41 0.42
CA VAL A 13 14.67 3.54 -0.17
C VAL A 13 14.80 4.70 0.82
N SER A 14 13.71 5.07 1.50
CA SER A 14 13.70 6.21 2.42
C SER A 14 14.61 5.96 3.62
N TYR A 15 14.40 4.85 4.33
CA TYR A 15 15.24 4.49 5.46
C TYR A 15 16.66 4.14 5.00
N GLY A 16 16.83 3.50 3.84
CA GLY A 16 18.14 3.05 3.34
C GLY A 16 19.04 4.20 3.01
N THR A 17 18.46 5.29 2.50
CA THR A 17 19.18 6.54 2.30
C THR A 17 19.68 7.12 3.62
N ARG A 18 18.86 7.11 4.67
CA ARG A 18 19.28 7.56 6.01
C ARG A 18 20.42 6.70 6.56
N PHE A 19 20.33 5.39 6.41
CA PHE A 19 21.39 4.47 6.81
C PHE A 19 22.70 4.73 6.05
N LEU A 20 22.66 4.84 4.72
CA LEU A 20 23.86 5.11 3.89
C LEU A 20 24.52 6.46 4.23
N ARG A 21 23.73 7.42 4.74
CA ARG A 21 24.20 8.72 5.24
C ARG A 21 24.66 8.71 6.70
N LYS A 22 24.58 7.56 7.39
CA LYS A 22 24.90 7.39 8.81
C LYS A 22 23.98 8.20 9.74
N GLU A 23 22.74 8.38 9.34
CA GLU A 23 21.71 9.09 10.11
C GLU A 23 20.82 8.13 10.92
N LEU A 24 20.80 6.84 10.55
CA LEU A 24 20.07 5.77 11.24
C LEU A 24 20.89 4.49 11.28
N GLU A 25 20.67 3.67 12.31
CA GLU A 25 21.24 2.32 12.45
C GLU A 25 20.32 1.27 11.80
N LEU A 26 20.87 0.11 11.42
CA LEU A 26 20.10 -0.98 10.80
C LEU A 26 19.19 -1.73 11.77
N GLU A 27 19.54 -1.78 13.06
CA GLU A 27 18.81 -2.57 14.07
C GLU A 27 17.36 -2.10 14.28
N ASP A 28 17.08 -0.82 14.03
CA ASP A 28 15.74 -0.25 14.15
C ASP A 28 14.75 -0.80 13.10
N TRP A 29 15.24 -1.38 12.01
CA TRP A 29 14.42 -1.74 10.85
C TRP A 29 13.74 -3.09 10.95
N PHE A 30 14.30 -4.03 11.72
CA PHE A 30 13.65 -5.32 11.98
C PHE A 30 12.29 -5.17 12.68
N HIS A 31 12.05 -4.00 13.28
CA HIS A 31 10.81 -3.65 13.94
C HIS A 31 9.78 -3.01 13.00
N HIS A 32 10.14 -2.65 11.77
CA HIS A 32 9.22 -2.03 10.84
C HIS A 32 8.27 -3.08 10.25
N GLY A 33 6.98 -2.98 10.61
CA GLY A 33 5.97 -3.97 10.24
C GLY A 33 5.80 -4.24 8.75
N ILE A 34 6.18 -3.32 7.86
CA ILE A 34 6.09 -3.50 6.40
C ILE A 34 7.07 -4.56 5.87
N PHE A 35 8.15 -4.85 6.61
CA PHE A 35 9.11 -5.89 6.27
C PHE A 35 8.78 -7.23 6.96
N PHE A 36 7.76 -7.28 7.82
CA PHE A 36 7.44 -8.49 8.56
C PHE A 36 6.96 -9.60 7.63
N GLY A 37 7.71 -10.71 7.57
CA GLY A 37 7.41 -11.85 6.70
C GLY A 37 7.79 -11.65 5.22
N ALA A 38 8.19 -10.44 4.82
CA ALA A 38 8.71 -10.17 3.49
C ALA A 38 10.13 -10.72 3.36
N ARG A 39 10.43 -11.39 2.24
CA ARG A 39 11.77 -11.89 1.93
C ARG A 39 12.36 -11.07 0.80
N PHE A 40 13.62 -10.69 0.94
CA PHE A 40 14.33 -9.94 -0.10
C PHE A 40 15.41 -10.81 -0.71
N GLN A 41 15.64 -10.68 -2.01
CA GLN A 41 16.81 -11.27 -2.65
C GLN A 41 17.43 -10.25 -3.59
N PHE A 42 18.75 -10.10 -3.53
CA PHE A 42 19.50 -9.23 -4.41
C PHE A 42 20.44 -10.09 -5.23
N ARG A 43 20.33 -10.02 -6.56
CA ARG A 43 21.04 -10.88 -7.49
C ARG A 43 21.89 -10.10 -8.48
N ASP A 44 22.99 -10.72 -8.86
CA ASP A 44 23.88 -10.20 -9.89
C ASP A 44 23.20 -10.14 -11.26
N HIS A 45 23.50 -9.07 -12.01
CA HIS A 45 22.95 -8.87 -13.35
C HIS A 45 23.32 -10.01 -14.28
N GLN A 46 24.58 -10.44 -14.33
CA GLN A 46 25.05 -11.30 -15.41
C GLN A 46 24.84 -12.77 -15.10
N THR A 47 25.16 -13.15 -13.86
CA THR A 47 25.23 -14.54 -13.42
C THR A 47 23.99 -15.01 -12.68
N ASN A 48 23.11 -14.07 -12.28
CA ASN A 48 21.96 -14.34 -11.40
C ASN A 48 22.35 -14.93 -10.04
N GLN A 49 23.62 -14.84 -9.65
CA GLN A 49 24.10 -15.28 -8.34
C GLN A 49 23.47 -14.43 -7.24
N LEU A 50 23.16 -15.06 -6.12
CA LEU A 50 22.66 -14.40 -4.92
C LEU A 50 23.79 -13.57 -4.31
N LEU A 51 23.58 -12.26 -4.22
CA LEU A 51 24.50 -11.30 -3.62
C LEU A 51 24.14 -11.02 -2.15
N ALA A 52 22.84 -10.99 -1.84
CA ALA A 52 22.31 -10.87 -0.49
C ALA A 52 20.90 -11.50 -0.41
N ASP A 53 20.59 -12.18 0.68
CA ASP A 53 19.30 -12.81 0.97
C ASP A 53 18.40 -12.00 1.93
N ASP A 54 18.84 -10.79 2.27
CA ASP A 54 18.05 -9.78 2.97
C ASP A 54 18.55 -8.37 2.63
N PHE A 55 17.75 -7.36 2.95
CA PHE A 55 18.07 -5.96 2.65
C PHE A 55 19.15 -5.37 3.55
N THR A 56 19.36 -5.90 4.76
CA THR A 56 20.39 -5.41 5.69
C THR A 56 21.79 -5.78 5.21
N GLN A 57 21.99 -7.02 4.75
CA GLN A 57 23.24 -7.45 4.12
C GLN A 57 23.52 -6.65 2.84
N TRP A 58 22.48 -6.44 2.03
CA TRP A 58 22.60 -5.64 0.82
C TRP A 58 23.03 -4.20 1.13
N LEU A 59 22.34 -3.52 2.05
CA LEU A 59 22.69 -2.16 2.48
C LEU A 59 24.08 -2.07 3.10
N GLY A 60 24.48 -3.04 3.91
CA GLY A 60 25.83 -3.11 4.49
C GLY A 60 26.91 -3.19 3.41
N ASN A 61 26.72 -4.04 2.39
CA ASN A 61 27.61 -4.12 1.23
C ASN A 61 27.63 -2.82 0.41
N LEU A 62 26.47 -2.19 0.22
CA LEU A 62 26.39 -0.89 -0.45
C LEU A 62 27.16 0.20 0.30
N ALA A 63 27.03 0.27 1.63
CA ALA A 63 27.77 1.23 2.45
C ALA A 63 29.29 1.01 2.35
N MET A 64 29.76 -0.25 2.40
CA MET A 64 31.18 -0.59 2.25
C MET A 64 31.72 -0.25 0.86
N THR A 65 30.89 -0.32 -0.18
CA THR A 65 31.27 0.02 -1.57
C THR A 65 31.10 1.51 -1.89
N GLY A 66 30.73 2.34 -0.91
CA GLY A 66 30.67 3.79 -1.05
C GLY A 66 29.39 4.32 -1.69
N ALA A 67 28.29 3.57 -1.63
CA ALA A 67 26.97 4.08 -1.99
C ALA A 67 26.59 5.24 -1.06
N THR A 68 25.97 6.28 -1.61
CA THR A 68 25.68 7.54 -0.89
C THR A 68 24.21 7.76 -0.60
N ARG A 69 23.32 7.16 -1.40
CA ARG A 69 21.86 7.21 -1.23
C ARG A 69 21.18 6.16 -2.09
N LEU A 70 19.92 5.90 -1.77
CA LEU A 70 18.99 5.23 -2.66
C LEU A 70 18.02 6.26 -3.29
N SER A 71 17.30 5.81 -4.29
CA SER A 71 16.14 6.50 -4.86
C SER A 71 15.23 5.49 -5.55
N LEU A 72 13.97 5.84 -5.73
CA LEU A 72 12.97 5.03 -6.42
C LEU A 72 12.55 5.73 -7.71
N HIS A 73 12.56 5.01 -8.81
CA HIS A 73 12.20 5.54 -10.13
C HIS A 73 11.29 4.55 -10.85
N ARG A 74 10.51 5.04 -11.82
CA ARG A 74 9.85 4.14 -12.76
C ARG A 74 10.90 3.46 -13.61
N ALA A 75 10.75 2.16 -13.80
CA ALA A 75 11.71 1.40 -14.59
C ALA A 75 11.73 1.85 -16.07
N ALA A 76 10.58 2.32 -16.59
CA ALA A 76 10.46 2.89 -17.92
C ALA A 76 11.36 4.12 -18.13
N ASP A 77 11.44 5.03 -17.14
CA ASP A 77 12.27 6.24 -17.21
C ASP A 77 13.77 5.91 -17.27
N LEU A 78 14.14 4.74 -16.73
CA LEU A 78 15.51 4.22 -16.76
C LEU A 78 15.80 3.37 -18.00
N GLY A 79 14.83 3.20 -18.90
CA GLY A 79 14.95 2.32 -20.07
C GLY A 79 15.17 0.84 -19.71
N LEU A 80 14.69 0.41 -18.53
CA LEU A 80 14.82 -0.97 -18.09
C LEU A 80 13.67 -1.81 -18.64
N LYS A 81 14.01 -2.95 -19.25
CA LYS A 81 13.04 -3.98 -19.60
C LYS A 81 12.75 -4.83 -18.37
N VAL A 82 11.68 -4.50 -17.67
CA VAL A 82 11.17 -5.23 -16.52
C VAL A 82 9.97 -6.06 -16.92
N ALA A 83 9.73 -7.14 -16.18
CA ALA A 83 8.46 -7.86 -16.25
C ALA A 83 7.32 -6.94 -15.77
N ASP A 84 6.10 -7.15 -16.28
CA ASP A 84 4.95 -6.25 -16.13
C ASP A 84 4.61 -5.84 -14.68
N GLN A 85 5.02 -6.64 -13.69
CA GLN A 85 4.76 -6.37 -12.27
C GLN A 85 5.76 -5.38 -11.63
N ALA A 86 7.00 -5.31 -12.13
CA ALA A 86 8.04 -4.47 -11.54
C ALA A 86 8.05 -3.07 -12.16
N LYS A 87 7.01 -2.27 -11.85
CA LYS A 87 6.87 -0.89 -12.37
C LYS A 87 8.00 0.05 -11.96
N TYR A 88 8.66 -0.25 -10.85
CA TYR A 88 9.68 0.59 -10.23
C TYR A 88 11.01 -0.13 -10.08
N ALA A 89 12.09 0.66 -10.04
CA ALA A 89 13.44 0.21 -9.78
C ALA A 89 14.08 1.10 -8.71
N ILE A 90 14.82 0.45 -7.82
CA ILE A 90 15.63 1.13 -6.81
C ILE A 90 16.95 1.52 -7.47
N VAL A 91 17.33 2.79 -7.41
CA VAL A 91 18.63 3.25 -7.91
C VAL A 91 19.55 3.54 -6.75
N VAL A 92 20.70 2.87 -6.76
CA VAL A 92 21.82 3.10 -5.85
C VAL A 92 22.74 4.15 -6.47
N HIS A 93 23.02 5.20 -5.71
CA HIS A 93 23.90 6.28 -6.15
C HIS A 93 25.29 6.15 -5.55
N TYR A 94 26.30 6.45 -6.37
CA TYR A 94 27.69 6.58 -6.00
C TYR A 94 28.18 7.99 -6.41
N PRO A 95 29.38 8.46 -5.96
CA PRO A 95 29.85 9.81 -6.26
C PRO A 95 29.95 10.19 -7.76
N GLY A 96 30.03 9.21 -8.68
CA GLY A 96 30.14 9.46 -10.12
C GLY A 96 29.44 8.44 -11.03
N CYS A 97 28.65 7.52 -10.45
CA CYS A 97 27.86 6.55 -11.20
C CYS A 97 26.61 6.18 -10.42
N TYR A 98 25.71 5.44 -11.05
CA TYR A 98 24.54 4.87 -10.40
C TYR A 98 24.27 3.47 -10.91
N GLN A 99 23.58 2.66 -10.11
CA GLN A 99 23.16 1.31 -10.48
C GLN A 99 21.66 1.14 -10.18
N ALA A 100 20.90 0.74 -11.19
CA ALA A 100 19.50 0.42 -11.00
C ALA A 100 19.31 -1.04 -10.56
N TRP A 101 18.31 -1.30 -9.74
CA TRP A 101 17.93 -2.60 -9.21
C TRP A 101 16.44 -2.78 -9.44
N ALA A 102 16.11 -3.63 -10.38
CA ALA A 102 14.73 -3.80 -10.82
C ALA A 102 14.13 -5.07 -10.19
N GLY A 103 12.87 -4.97 -9.77
CA GLY A 103 12.12 -6.13 -9.30
C GLY A 103 12.01 -7.19 -10.40
N ARG A 104 12.04 -8.45 -10.01
CA ARG A 104 11.82 -9.59 -10.90
C ARG A 104 10.95 -10.61 -10.20
N GLU A 105 9.96 -11.13 -10.92
CA GLU A 105 9.21 -12.29 -10.47
C GLU A 105 10.10 -13.53 -10.59
N GLU A 106 10.27 -14.25 -9.49
CA GLU A 106 10.97 -15.54 -9.51
C GLU A 106 10.06 -16.58 -10.15
N GLN A 107 10.46 -17.04 -11.33
CA GLN A 107 9.74 -18.05 -12.08
C GLN A 107 10.23 -19.44 -11.66
N PRO A 108 9.34 -20.34 -11.22
CA PRO A 108 9.75 -21.69 -10.87
C PRO A 108 10.23 -22.42 -12.13
N VAL A 109 11.41 -23.03 -12.07
CA VAL A 109 11.93 -23.86 -13.17
C VAL A 109 11.12 -25.15 -13.32
N TRP A 110 10.64 -25.70 -12.20
CA TRP A 110 9.78 -26.87 -12.19
C TRP A 110 8.32 -26.43 -12.09
N MET A 111 7.66 -26.37 -13.24
CA MET A 111 6.21 -26.33 -13.34
C MET A 111 5.74 -27.77 -13.44
N ASP A 112 5.46 -28.40 -12.29
CA ASP A 112 4.85 -29.72 -12.29
C ASP A 112 3.32 -29.57 -12.34
N PHE A 113 2.65 -30.27 -13.24
CA PHE A 113 1.21 -30.13 -13.44
C PHE A 113 0.40 -30.73 -12.28
N LEU A 114 1.05 -31.52 -11.43
CA LEU A 114 0.44 -32.22 -10.29
C LEU A 114 0.67 -31.52 -8.95
N LEU A 115 1.60 -30.55 -8.89
CA LEU A 115 1.92 -29.82 -7.67
C LEU A 115 1.73 -28.32 -7.89
N PRO A 116 1.25 -27.56 -6.89
CA PRO A 116 1.21 -26.11 -7.02
C PRO A 116 2.61 -25.57 -7.32
N SER A 117 2.66 -24.51 -8.13
CA SER A 117 3.89 -23.77 -8.43
C SER A 117 4.71 -23.56 -7.15
N ALA A 118 6.02 -23.79 -7.20
CA ALA A 118 6.89 -23.53 -6.05
C ALA A 118 6.82 -22.06 -5.59
N ALA A 119 6.45 -21.14 -6.48
CA ALA A 119 6.21 -19.74 -6.13
C ALA A 119 4.98 -19.55 -5.22
N ALA A 120 3.98 -20.43 -5.29
CA ALA A 120 2.77 -20.34 -4.47
C ALA A 120 3.03 -20.52 -2.96
N TYR A 121 4.17 -21.15 -2.60
CA TYR A 121 4.58 -21.37 -1.22
C TYR A 121 5.75 -20.48 -0.76
N ALA A 122 6.32 -19.69 -1.67
CA ALA A 122 7.52 -18.90 -1.38
C ALA A 122 7.26 -17.70 -0.46
N GLY A 123 5.99 -17.36 -0.22
CA GLY A 123 5.59 -16.11 0.43
C GLY A 123 5.88 -14.90 -0.46
N ASP A 124 5.76 -13.71 0.11
CA ASP A 124 6.13 -12.47 -0.55
C ASP A 124 7.65 -12.39 -0.70
N LEU A 125 8.14 -12.73 -1.89
CA LEU A 125 9.55 -12.68 -2.26
C LEU A 125 9.81 -11.49 -3.19
N ASP A 126 10.43 -10.45 -2.64
CA ASP A 126 10.88 -9.28 -3.36
C ASP A 126 12.30 -9.53 -3.91
N CYS A 127 12.39 -10.08 -5.12
CA CYS A 127 13.67 -10.30 -5.79
C CYS A 127 14.06 -9.11 -6.66
N TYR A 128 15.28 -8.61 -6.47
CA TYR A 128 15.89 -7.51 -7.22
C TYR A 128 17.11 -7.99 -7.98
N ARG A 129 17.21 -7.61 -9.25
CA ARG A 129 18.42 -7.83 -10.06
C ARG A 129 19.09 -6.50 -10.33
N GLY A 130 20.38 -6.41 -10.03
CA GLY A 130 21.18 -5.26 -10.41
C GLY A 130 21.21 -5.13 -11.94
N ALA A 131 21.19 -3.90 -12.45
CA ALA A 131 21.56 -3.55 -13.81
C ALA A 131 23.05 -3.24 -13.88
N GLU A 132 23.59 -3.05 -15.08
CA GLU A 132 24.94 -2.53 -15.25
C GLU A 132 25.05 -1.11 -14.64
N GLN A 133 26.20 -0.82 -14.04
CA GLN A 133 26.50 0.52 -13.53
C GLN A 133 26.59 1.49 -14.70
N ARG A 134 25.91 2.64 -14.56
CA ARG A 134 25.90 3.70 -15.55
C ARG A 134 26.71 4.89 -15.05
N PRO A 135 27.61 5.46 -15.85
CA PRO A 135 28.38 6.63 -15.46
C PRO A 135 27.48 7.87 -15.36
N GLY A 136 27.92 8.84 -14.55
CA GLY A 136 27.23 10.11 -14.36
C GLY A 136 26.38 10.13 -13.09
N LYS A 137 25.71 11.26 -12.87
CA LYS A 137 24.79 11.47 -11.76
C LYS A 137 23.37 11.43 -12.29
N LEU A 138 22.51 10.66 -11.62
CA LEU A 138 21.07 10.73 -11.86
C LEU A 138 20.51 11.81 -10.94
N ASP A 139 19.90 12.84 -11.51
CA ASP A 139 19.27 13.90 -10.73
C ASP A 139 18.02 13.37 -10.03
N VAL A 140 17.84 13.74 -8.77
CA VAL A 140 16.67 13.37 -7.98
C VAL A 140 16.25 14.63 -7.22
N PRO A 141 15.39 15.47 -7.81
CA PRO A 141 15.08 16.79 -7.28
C PRO A 141 14.35 16.74 -5.95
N GLY A 142 14.43 17.84 -5.19
CA GLY A 142 13.65 18.00 -3.97
C GLY A 142 12.17 18.24 -4.29
N THR A 143 11.29 17.84 -3.37
CA THR A 143 9.83 17.96 -3.54
C THR A 143 9.30 19.23 -2.90
N ASP A 144 8.56 20.06 -3.65
CA ASP A 144 7.71 21.08 -3.06
C ASP A 144 6.35 20.49 -2.65
N TRP A 145 6.28 20.04 -1.41
CA TRP A 145 5.08 19.39 -0.86
C TRP A 145 3.84 20.30 -0.84
N GLN A 146 4.00 21.63 -0.78
CA GLN A 146 2.87 22.56 -0.80
C GLN A 146 2.30 22.70 -2.21
N GLN A 147 3.18 22.86 -3.20
CA GLN A 147 2.79 22.91 -4.61
C GLN A 147 2.14 21.58 -5.04
N LEU A 148 2.71 20.44 -4.63
CA LEU A 148 2.15 19.11 -4.88
C LEU A 148 0.74 18.98 -4.28
N ALA A 149 0.56 19.36 -3.01
CA ALA A 149 -0.75 19.31 -2.37
C ALA A 149 -1.81 20.14 -3.11
N ALA A 150 -1.44 21.36 -3.56
CA ALA A 150 -2.33 22.21 -4.34
C ALA A 150 -2.70 21.60 -5.70
N ALA A 151 -1.75 20.97 -6.39
CA ALA A 151 -1.99 20.30 -7.66
C ALA A 151 -2.94 19.09 -7.50
N ILE A 152 -2.72 18.26 -6.48
CA ILE A 152 -3.60 17.13 -6.15
C ILE A 152 -5.02 17.64 -5.83
N ALA A 153 -5.14 18.68 -5.02
CA ALA A 153 -6.42 19.25 -4.64
C ALA A 153 -7.21 19.76 -5.85
N ALA A 154 -6.52 20.40 -6.80
CA ALA A 154 -7.12 20.89 -8.03
C ALA A 154 -7.54 19.76 -8.99
N ASP A 155 -6.72 18.71 -9.14
CA ASP A 155 -6.97 17.61 -10.09
C ASP A 155 -8.07 16.67 -9.60
N LEU A 156 -8.10 16.35 -8.30
CA LEU A 156 -9.06 15.39 -7.73
C LEU A 156 -10.30 16.05 -7.12
N GLU A 157 -10.34 17.39 -7.09
CA GLU A 157 -11.37 18.20 -6.44
C GLU A 157 -11.60 17.83 -4.96
N ILE A 158 -10.51 17.56 -4.24
CA ILE A 158 -10.53 17.21 -2.81
C ILE A 158 -9.78 18.23 -1.96
N VAL A 159 -10.08 18.24 -0.66
CA VAL A 159 -9.30 19.03 0.29
C VAL A 159 -8.03 18.26 0.67
N VAL A 160 -6.88 18.76 0.20
CA VAL A 160 -5.55 18.26 0.58
C VAL A 160 -4.91 19.24 1.57
N PRO A 161 -4.31 18.78 2.67
CA PRO A 161 -3.64 19.67 3.61
C PRO A 161 -2.43 20.35 2.95
N THR A 162 -2.28 21.66 3.17
CA THR A 162 -1.16 22.48 2.64
C THR A 162 -0.24 23.03 3.73
N GLY A 163 -0.51 22.71 5.00
CA GLY A 163 0.25 23.25 6.14
C GLY A 163 0.36 22.29 7.32
N ASP A 164 0.91 22.82 8.41
CA ASP A 164 1.28 22.03 9.58
C ASP A 164 0.13 21.72 10.54
N ALA A 165 -1.11 22.08 10.19
CA ALA A 165 -2.29 21.79 11.01
C ALA A 165 -2.31 20.32 11.47
N PRO A 166 -2.49 20.05 12.78
CA PRO A 166 -2.34 18.70 13.33
C PRO A 166 -3.29 17.72 12.65
N LEU A 167 -2.79 16.52 12.33
CA LEU A 167 -3.64 15.45 11.81
C LEU A 167 -4.51 14.93 12.96
N CYS A 168 -5.82 15.19 12.94
CA CYS A 168 -6.77 14.69 13.94
C CYS A 168 -7.10 13.20 13.75
N VAL A 169 -6.09 12.36 13.52
CA VAL A 169 -6.23 10.91 13.58
C VAL A 169 -5.23 10.40 14.60
N GLN A 170 -5.64 10.40 15.88
CA GLN A 170 -4.91 9.68 16.92
C GLN A 170 -5.19 8.19 16.72
N VAL A 171 -4.30 7.49 16.00
CA VAL A 171 -4.30 6.04 16.05
C VAL A 171 -3.67 5.64 17.38
N GLN A 172 -4.46 5.09 18.29
CA GLN A 172 -3.92 4.46 19.51
C GLN A 172 -3.26 3.14 19.10
N LEU A 173 -1.97 3.20 18.75
CA LEU A 173 -1.14 2.01 18.58
C LEU A 173 -0.51 1.68 19.93
N SER A 174 -0.76 0.46 20.42
CA SER A 174 -0.36 0.01 21.77
C SER A 174 1.15 -0.28 21.90
N GLU A 175 1.85 -0.46 20.79
CA GLU A 175 3.24 -0.91 20.76
C GLU A 175 4.13 0.10 20.02
N GLU A 176 5.32 0.42 20.54
CA GLU A 176 6.24 1.41 19.94
C GLU A 176 6.76 1.00 18.56
N TRP A 177 6.99 -0.29 18.35
CA TRP A 177 7.48 -0.84 17.09
C TRP A 177 6.45 -0.74 15.94
N ALA A 178 5.15 -0.73 16.27
CA ALA A 178 4.09 -0.56 15.28
C ALA A 178 3.94 0.89 14.79
N LYS A 179 4.72 1.84 15.34
CA LYS A 179 4.60 3.29 15.06
C LYS A 179 5.52 3.80 13.96
N MET A 180 6.40 2.96 13.39
CA MET A 180 7.33 3.45 12.36
C MET A 180 6.52 3.88 11.12
N PRO A 181 6.68 5.14 10.66
CA PRO A 181 6.02 5.60 9.46
C PRO A 181 6.59 4.89 8.23
N LEU A 182 5.81 4.83 7.15
CA LEU A 182 6.23 4.19 5.89
C LEU A 182 7.55 4.75 5.32
N PHE A 183 7.89 6.01 5.63
CA PHE A 183 9.08 6.69 5.16
C PHE A 183 9.52 7.74 6.19
N VAL A 184 10.76 8.19 6.10
CA VAL A 184 11.32 9.28 6.92
C VAL A 184 11.24 10.57 6.12
N GLY A 185 10.17 11.33 6.33
CA GLY A 185 9.92 12.56 5.58
C GLY A 185 9.18 13.63 6.38
N PRO A 186 8.88 14.78 5.74
CA PRO A 186 8.20 15.87 6.42
C PRO A 186 6.76 15.47 6.79
N PRO A 187 6.20 16.01 7.89
CA PRO A 187 4.83 15.73 8.32
C PRO A 187 3.78 15.92 7.22
N LEU A 188 3.98 16.91 6.34
CA LEU A 188 3.06 17.21 5.24
C LEU A 188 2.95 16.05 4.23
N ALA A 189 4.04 15.35 3.91
CA ALA A 189 4.04 14.21 3.01
C ALA A 189 3.15 13.07 3.54
N HIS A 190 3.26 12.77 4.84
CA HIS A 190 2.41 11.78 5.51
C HIS A 190 0.94 12.16 5.45
N LYS A 191 0.62 13.46 5.68
CA LYS A 191 -0.76 13.95 5.62
C LYS A 191 -1.35 13.84 4.21
N ILE A 192 -0.58 14.20 3.18
CA ILE A 192 -1.00 14.05 1.78
C ILE A 192 -1.30 12.59 1.48
N LEU A 193 -0.35 11.68 1.74
CA LEU A 193 -0.53 10.25 1.44
C LEU A 193 -1.72 9.64 2.22
N SER A 194 -1.88 10.00 3.51
CA SER A 194 -3.02 9.54 4.31
C SER A 194 -4.37 10.05 3.78
N THR A 195 -4.40 11.26 3.21
CA THR A 195 -5.59 11.83 2.57
C THR A 195 -5.93 11.03 1.33
N LEU A 196 -4.96 10.75 0.47
CA LEU A 196 -5.15 9.94 -0.74
C LEU A 196 -5.63 8.53 -0.42
N TYR A 197 -5.05 7.86 0.58
CA TYR A 197 -5.52 6.53 1.01
C TYR A 197 -6.94 6.52 1.55
N ARG A 198 -7.33 7.58 2.27
CA ARG A 198 -8.72 7.72 2.72
C ARG A 198 -9.67 7.89 1.53
N GLU A 199 -9.30 8.68 0.53
CA GLU A 199 -10.10 8.82 -0.69
C GLU A 199 -10.14 7.52 -1.49
N GLN A 200 -9.05 6.74 -1.52
CA GLN A 200 -9.03 5.43 -2.18
C GLN A 200 -9.96 4.45 -1.49
N ALA A 201 -9.92 4.39 -0.15
CA ALA A 201 -10.83 3.54 0.62
C ALA A 201 -12.31 3.90 0.42
N LYS A 202 -12.63 5.20 0.26
CA LYS A 202 -13.98 5.64 -0.11
C LYS A 202 -14.34 5.18 -1.51
N PHE A 203 -13.47 5.41 -2.48
CA PHE A 203 -13.66 4.98 -3.87
C PHE A 203 -13.89 3.47 -3.95
N ASP A 204 -13.05 2.67 -3.29
CA ASP A 204 -13.17 1.20 -3.26
C ASP A 204 -14.50 0.77 -2.64
N ASN A 205 -14.93 1.42 -1.55
CA ASN A 205 -16.23 1.15 -0.93
C ASN A 205 -17.41 1.52 -1.83
N ASP A 206 -17.33 2.66 -2.51
CA ASP A 206 -18.40 3.17 -3.36
C ASP A 206 -18.52 2.36 -4.66
N THR A 207 -17.42 1.88 -5.21
CA THR A 207 -17.41 1.04 -6.42
C THR A 207 -17.58 -0.46 -6.11
N HIS A 208 -17.54 -0.85 -4.83
CA HIS A 208 -17.64 -2.26 -4.45
C HIS A 208 -18.97 -2.89 -4.92
N PRO A 209 -18.95 -4.05 -5.62
CA PRO A 209 -20.15 -4.69 -6.17
C PRO A 209 -21.17 -5.17 -5.12
N LYS A 210 -20.77 -5.26 -3.84
CA LYS A 210 -21.67 -5.62 -2.73
C LYS A 210 -22.26 -4.42 -1.99
N ASN A 211 -21.87 -3.20 -2.36
CA ASN A 211 -22.41 -1.98 -1.79
C ASN A 211 -23.50 -1.43 -2.71
N ASP A 212 -24.58 -2.18 -2.87
CA ASP A 212 -25.68 -1.89 -3.79
C ASP A 212 -26.40 -0.57 -3.47
N SER A 213 -26.16 -0.01 -2.29
CA SER A 213 -26.64 1.32 -1.88
C SER A 213 -25.73 2.48 -2.28
N SER A 214 -24.57 2.22 -2.89
CA SER A 214 -23.66 3.25 -3.36
C SER A 214 -24.28 4.05 -4.50
N TYR A 215 -24.01 5.35 -4.52
CA TYR A 215 -24.37 6.24 -5.63
C TYR A 215 -23.83 5.75 -6.97
N TYR A 216 -22.66 5.10 -6.98
CA TYR A 216 -22.01 4.59 -8.20
C TYR A 216 -22.91 3.66 -9.01
N HIS A 217 -23.63 2.73 -8.37
CA HIS A 217 -24.51 1.77 -9.05
C HIS A 217 -25.80 2.37 -9.60
N HIS A 218 -26.04 3.65 -9.31
CA HIS A 218 -27.20 4.41 -9.78
C HIS A 218 -26.83 5.47 -10.84
N LEU A 219 -25.56 5.56 -11.21
CA LEU A 219 -25.08 6.43 -12.28
C LEU A 219 -25.47 5.88 -13.65
N ASP A 220 -25.59 6.78 -14.63
CA ASP A 220 -25.56 6.39 -16.03
C ASP A 220 -24.13 6.04 -16.46
N ALA A 221 -23.97 5.57 -17.71
CA ALA A 221 -22.66 5.16 -18.22
C ALA A 221 -21.62 6.30 -18.19
N ALA A 222 -22.04 7.54 -18.46
CA ALA A 222 -21.16 8.69 -18.44
C ALA A 222 -20.70 9.04 -17.02
N GLY A 223 -21.61 9.01 -16.04
CA GLY A 223 -21.30 9.22 -14.64
C GLY A 223 -20.37 8.15 -14.07
N ALA A 224 -20.61 6.87 -14.39
CA ALA A 224 -19.74 5.78 -13.96
C ALA A 224 -18.33 5.93 -14.53
N ALA A 225 -18.20 6.23 -15.84
CA ALA A 225 -16.91 6.46 -16.48
C ALA A 225 -16.15 7.65 -15.86
N ALA A 226 -16.84 8.73 -15.48
CA ALA A 226 -16.23 9.86 -14.80
C ALA A 226 -15.69 9.48 -13.40
N VAL A 227 -16.43 8.65 -12.65
CA VAL A 227 -15.96 8.12 -11.37
C VAL A 227 -14.75 7.21 -11.55
N ASP A 228 -14.78 6.31 -12.53
CA ASP A 228 -13.67 5.40 -12.84
C ASP A 228 -12.41 6.18 -13.21
N HIS A 229 -12.53 7.18 -14.09
CA HIS A 229 -11.45 8.07 -14.47
C HIS A 229 -10.85 8.80 -13.25
N ARG A 230 -11.70 9.30 -12.34
CA ARG A 230 -11.24 9.89 -11.07
C ARG A 230 -10.47 8.88 -10.21
N GLY A 231 -10.90 7.62 -10.18
CA GLY A 231 -10.21 6.52 -9.50
C GLY A 231 -8.82 6.23 -10.10
N GLU A 232 -8.70 6.28 -11.42
CA GLU A 232 -7.41 6.14 -12.12
C GLU A 232 -6.47 7.32 -11.80
N CYS A 233 -6.98 8.56 -11.83
CA CYS A 233 -6.22 9.75 -11.43
C CYS A 233 -5.75 9.66 -9.97
N LEU A 234 -6.61 9.19 -9.07
CA LEU A 234 -6.29 8.99 -7.66
C LEU A 234 -5.16 7.95 -7.48
N THR A 235 -5.25 6.82 -8.18
CA THR A 235 -4.23 5.77 -8.17
C THR A 235 -2.89 6.31 -8.68
N SER A 236 -2.91 7.12 -9.74
CA SER A 236 -1.72 7.77 -10.29
C SER A 236 -1.07 8.73 -9.27
N TRP A 237 -1.85 9.55 -8.58
CA TRP A 237 -1.32 10.44 -7.53
C TRP A 237 -0.73 9.67 -6.35
N ILE A 238 -1.34 8.56 -5.91
CA ILE A 238 -0.78 7.71 -4.84
C ILE A 238 0.59 7.17 -5.25
N ALA A 239 0.70 6.65 -6.47
CA ALA A 239 1.96 6.16 -7.02
C ALA A 239 3.04 7.25 -7.11
N GLU A 240 2.65 8.46 -7.53
CA GLU A 240 3.56 9.60 -7.61
C GLU A 240 4.02 10.08 -6.23
N VAL A 241 3.11 10.23 -5.27
CA VAL A 241 3.45 10.60 -3.89
C VAL A 241 4.37 9.56 -3.27
N HIS A 242 4.17 8.25 -3.52
CA HIS A 242 5.11 7.22 -3.07
C HIS A 242 6.54 7.43 -3.59
N LEU A 243 6.70 7.67 -4.90
CA LEU A 243 8.01 7.95 -5.48
C LEU A 243 8.68 9.17 -4.81
N LEU A 244 7.92 10.25 -4.62
CA LEU A 244 8.43 11.47 -3.98
C LEU A 244 8.78 11.23 -2.51
N CYS A 245 7.97 10.50 -1.76
CA CYS A 245 8.23 10.14 -0.36
C CYS A 245 9.50 9.28 -0.22
N ALA A 246 9.71 8.33 -1.13
CA ALA A 246 10.92 7.50 -1.14
C ALA A 246 12.18 8.34 -1.37
N ASN A 247 12.07 9.35 -2.24
CA ASN A 247 13.19 10.17 -2.70
C ASN A 247 13.47 11.41 -1.85
N ASP A 248 12.57 11.76 -0.92
CA ASP A 248 12.71 12.91 -0.05
C ASP A 248 13.82 12.69 0.99
N VAL A 249 14.82 13.57 0.96
CA VAL A 249 15.96 13.51 1.88
C VAL A 249 15.86 14.55 3.00
N GLY A 250 14.79 15.33 3.05
CA GLY A 250 14.57 16.38 4.07
C GLY A 250 15.55 17.55 4.03
N ASP A 251 16.44 17.63 3.03
CA ASP A 251 17.41 18.72 2.92
C ASP A 251 16.73 19.97 2.33
N ALA A 252 16.46 20.96 3.18
CA ALA A 252 15.89 22.26 2.78
C ALA A 252 16.75 23.03 1.77
N ALA A 253 18.03 22.66 1.62
CA ALA A 253 18.98 23.27 0.69
C ALA A 253 18.88 22.73 -0.74
N GLN A 254 18.09 21.69 -0.98
CA GLN A 254 17.97 21.11 -2.31
C GLN A 254 17.10 22.00 -3.21
N GLU A 255 17.58 22.25 -4.42
CA GLU A 255 16.84 23.02 -5.42
C GLU A 255 15.52 22.31 -5.72
N LYS A 256 14.41 23.01 -5.42
CA LYS A 256 13.06 22.52 -5.68
C LYS A 256 12.77 22.76 -7.16
N GLN A 257 12.56 21.69 -7.91
CA GLN A 257 12.10 21.82 -9.28
C GLN A 257 10.59 22.11 -9.32
N PRO A 258 10.11 22.87 -10.32
CA PRO A 258 8.68 23.04 -10.52
C PRO A 258 8.02 21.67 -10.66
N LEU A 259 6.85 21.52 -10.06
CA LEU A 259 6.10 20.26 -10.12
C LEU A 259 5.91 19.82 -11.57
N HIS A 260 6.54 18.69 -11.91
CA HIS A 260 6.32 17.97 -13.14
C HIS A 260 5.72 16.62 -12.77
N ARG A 261 4.48 16.37 -13.23
CA ARG A 261 3.82 15.08 -12.99
C ARG A 261 4.71 13.98 -13.55
N MET A 262 5.18 13.09 -12.67
CA MET A 262 5.98 11.97 -13.11
C MET A 262 5.13 11.03 -13.96
N GLN A 263 3.86 10.83 -13.60
CA GLN A 263 2.93 10.00 -14.36
C GLN A 263 1.97 10.87 -15.16
N GLU A 264 1.81 10.57 -16.45
CA GLU A 264 0.77 11.23 -17.24
C GLU A 264 -0.60 10.86 -16.68
N PRO A 265 -1.54 11.83 -16.61
CA PRO A 265 -2.91 11.50 -16.28
C PRO A 265 -3.43 10.45 -17.26
N PRO A 266 -4.28 9.53 -16.80
CA PRO A 266 -5.01 8.64 -17.71
C PRO A 266 -5.72 9.49 -18.77
N PRO A 267 -5.74 9.07 -20.04
CA PRO A 267 -6.47 9.80 -21.07
C PRO A 267 -7.97 9.80 -20.73
N LEU A 268 -8.64 10.93 -20.96
CA LEU A 268 -10.10 10.97 -20.96
C LEU A 268 -10.60 9.98 -22.00
N GLN A 269 -11.32 8.95 -21.56
CA GLN A 269 -11.96 8.02 -22.48
C GLN A 269 -12.91 8.82 -23.37
N SER A 270 -12.73 8.69 -24.69
CA SER A 270 -13.60 9.31 -25.68
C SER A 270 -15.03 8.81 -25.45
N GLU A 271 -16.03 9.69 -25.60
CA GLU A 271 -17.45 9.33 -25.44
C GLU A 271 -17.72 7.95 -26.06
N PRO A 272 -18.35 7.02 -25.33
CA PRO A 272 -18.66 5.72 -25.88
C PRO A 272 -19.49 5.91 -27.15
N GLU A 273 -18.93 5.47 -28.28
CA GLU A 273 -19.59 5.43 -29.57
C GLU A 273 -20.95 4.77 -29.35
N LEU A 274 -22.05 5.52 -29.56
CA LEU A 274 -23.43 5.15 -29.24
C LEU A 274 -23.74 3.72 -29.73
N VAL A 275 -23.54 2.74 -28.85
CA VAL A 275 -23.94 1.36 -29.11
C VAL A 275 -25.47 1.35 -29.07
N ALA A 276 -26.06 0.79 -30.12
CA ALA A 276 -27.50 0.73 -30.34
C ALA A 276 -28.27 0.36 -29.06
N PRO A 277 -29.44 0.99 -28.81
CA PRO A 277 -30.15 0.86 -27.54
C PRO A 277 -30.43 -0.60 -27.21
N MET A 278 -29.80 -1.08 -26.13
CA MET A 278 -30.18 -2.34 -25.52
C MET A 278 -31.64 -2.26 -25.04
N PRO A 279 -32.40 -3.37 -25.11
CA PRO A 279 -33.76 -3.42 -24.61
C PRO A 279 -33.78 -3.05 -23.13
N LEU A 280 -34.60 -2.06 -22.77
CA LEU A 280 -34.85 -1.61 -21.41
C LEU A 280 -35.11 -2.84 -20.51
N ALA A 281 -34.17 -3.12 -19.61
CA ALA A 281 -34.41 -4.02 -18.50
C ALA A 281 -35.49 -3.40 -17.62
N GLU A 282 -36.53 -4.18 -17.37
CA GLU A 282 -37.70 -3.82 -16.59
C GLU A 282 -37.26 -3.42 -15.16
N VAL A 283 -37.41 -2.13 -14.82
CA VAL A 283 -37.08 -1.57 -13.52
C VAL A 283 -37.94 -2.27 -12.46
N GLN A 284 -37.32 -3.16 -11.68
CA GLN A 284 -38.00 -3.77 -10.55
C GLN A 284 -38.36 -2.70 -9.51
N PRO A 285 -39.57 -2.74 -8.93
CA PRO A 285 -39.98 -1.77 -7.93
C PRO A 285 -39.11 -1.90 -6.67
N PRO A 286 -38.85 -0.78 -5.95
CA PRO A 286 -37.99 -0.77 -4.78
C PRO A 286 -38.50 -1.75 -3.72
N ALA A 287 -37.63 -2.66 -3.32
CA ALA A 287 -37.90 -3.64 -2.28
C ALA A 287 -38.38 -2.93 -1.01
N LYS A 288 -39.55 -3.36 -0.53
CA LYS A 288 -40.28 -2.74 0.58
C LYS A 288 -39.52 -2.90 1.90
N SER A 289 -38.81 -1.83 2.30
CA SER A 289 -38.42 -1.41 3.65
C SER A 289 -37.80 -2.45 4.60
N THR A 290 -36.47 -2.36 4.72
CA THR A 290 -35.56 -3.04 5.66
C THR A 290 -35.58 -2.48 7.10
N TRP A 291 -36.43 -1.50 7.42
CA TRP A 291 -36.41 -0.83 8.73
C TRP A 291 -36.88 -1.72 9.88
N ILE A 292 -37.88 -2.58 9.64
CA ILE A 292 -38.41 -3.51 10.65
C ILE A 292 -37.34 -4.55 11.03
N ASN A 293 -36.55 -5.01 10.06
CA ASN A 293 -35.46 -5.96 10.32
C ASN A 293 -34.32 -5.33 11.14
N ARG A 294 -34.04 -4.04 10.93
CA ARG A 294 -33.03 -3.30 11.73
C ARG A 294 -33.47 -3.12 13.18
N ILE A 295 -34.74 -2.83 13.44
CA ILE A 295 -35.28 -2.74 14.80
C ILE A 295 -35.27 -4.11 15.47
N ALA A 296 -35.72 -5.16 14.78
CA ALA A 296 -35.72 -6.52 15.31
C ALA A 296 -34.30 -6.97 15.70
N LEU A 297 -33.30 -6.66 14.86
CA LEU A 297 -31.90 -6.96 15.15
C LEU A 297 -31.37 -6.19 16.37
N ALA A 298 -31.68 -4.90 16.48
CA ALA A 298 -31.27 -4.08 17.63
C ALA A 298 -31.88 -4.59 18.94
N VAL A 299 -33.16 -4.98 18.93
CA VAL A 299 -33.84 -5.57 20.08
C VAL A 299 -33.22 -6.92 20.45
N ALA A 300 -32.92 -7.77 19.46
CA ALA A 300 -32.27 -9.06 19.71
C ALA A 300 -30.89 -8.91 20.37
N ILE A 301 -30.08 -7.94 19.93
CA ILE A 301 -28.77 -7.64 20.53
C ILE A 301 -28.90 -7.16 21.97
N ALA A 302 -29.89 -6.29 22.25
CA ALA A 302 -30.14 -5.79 23.60
C ALA A 302 -30.58 -6.91 24.55
N VAL A 303 -31.50 -7.78 24.12
CA VAL A 303 -31.94 -8.95 24.90
C VAL A 303 -30.79 -9.92 25.16
N LEU A 304 -29.97 -10.21 24.14
CA LEU A 304 -28.81 -11.09 24.29
C LEU A 304 -27.77 -10.51 25.26
N SER A 305 -27.51 -9.20 25.19
CA SER A 305 -26.60 -8.51 26.10
C SER A 305 -27.08 -8.60 27.56
N LEU A 306 -28.37 -8.40 27.80
CA LEU A 306 -28.97 -8.54 29.13
C LEU A 306 -28.90 -9.99 29.64
N LEU A 307 -29.13 -10.97 28.76
CA LEU A 307 -29.02 -12.39 29.09
C LEU A 307 -27.58 -12.76 29.50
N ILE A 308 -26.58 -12.28 28.76
CA ILE A 308 -25.15 -12.50 29.07
C ILE A 308 -24.80 -11.90 30.43
N LEU A 309 -25.22 -10.66 30.71
CA LEU A 309 -25.01 -10.00 32.00
C LEU A 309 -25.67 -10.77 33.15
N ALA A 310 -26.91 -11.25 32.97
CA ALA A 310 -27.61 -12.04 33.97
C ALA A 310 -26.88 -13.37 34.24
N LEU A 311 -26.46 -14.09 33.19
CA LEU A 311 -25.66 -15.31 33.28
C LEU A 311 -24.34 -15.08 34.01
N ALA A 312 -23.61 -14.01 33.67
CA ALA A 312 -22.35 -13.66 34.33
C ALA A 312 -22.56 -13.43 35.84
N ASN A 313 -23.64 -12.74 36.22
CA ASN A 313 -23.95 -12.46 37.62
C ASN A 313 -24.37 -13.74 38.39
N ILE A 314 -25.09 -14.66 37.74
CA ILE A 314 -25.43 -15.98 38.30
C ILE A 314 -24.16 -16.83 38.51
N ILE A 315 -23.25 -16.85 37.53
CA ILE A 315 -21.98 -17.58 37.62
C ILE A 315 -21.09 -17.00 38.72
N ALA A 316 -21.03 -15.68 38.87
CA ALA A 316 -20.28 -15.03 39.94
C ALA A 316 -20.79 -15.45 41.33
N ARG A 317 -22.10 -15.66 41.47
CA ARG A 317 -22.72 -16.12 42.71
C ARG A 317 -22.59 -17.63 42.94
N PHE A 318 -22.49 -18.41 41.87
CA PHE A 318 -22.38 -19.88 41.90
C PHE A 318 -21.29 -20.36 40.92
N PRO A 319 -20.00 -20.28 41.29
CA PRO A 319 -18.88 -20.53 40.36
C PRO A 319 -18.88 -21.94 39.74
N TRP A 320 -19.46 -22.91 40.43
CA TRP A 320 -19.56 -24.30 39.94
C TRP A 320 -20.41 -24.42 38.65
N LEU A 321 -21.33 -23.49 38.38
CA LEU A 321 -22.12 -23.47 37.14
C LEU A 321 -21.25 -23.25 35.89
N ALA A 322 -20.08 -22.62 36.02
CA ALA A 322 -19.14 -22.46 34.91
C ALA A 322 -18.67 -23.82 34.35
N VAL A 323 -18.59 -24.85 35.21
CA VAL A 323 -18.23 -26.21 34.78
C VAL A 323 -19.28 -26.78 33.83
N LEU A 324 -20.57 -26.55 34.08
CA LEU A 324 -21.64 -27.03 33.21
C LEU A 324 -21.63 -26.37 31.83
N VAL A 325 -21.16 -25.12 31.73
CA VAL A 325 -21.04 -24.38 30.46
C VAL A 325 -19.77 -24.78 29.71
N ALA A 326 -18.65 -24.94 30.41
CA ALA A 326 -17.35 -25.22 29.79
C ALA A 326 -17.16 -26.69 29.39
N LEU A 327 -17.79 -27.63 30.11
CA LEU A 327 -17.60 -29.07 29.91
C LEU A 327 -18.10 -29.57 28.53
N PRO A 328 -19.27 -29.16 28.02
CA PRO A 328 -19.70 -29.51 26.66
C PRO A 328 -18.73 -29.00 25.58
N TRP A 329 -18.22 -27.78 25.72
CA TRP A 329 -17.24 -27.21 24.79
C TRP A 329 -15.90 -27.95 24.84
N GLY A 330 -15.41 -28.28 26.04
CA GLY A 330 -14.20 -29.07 26.22
C GLY A 330 -14.31 -30.48 25.62
N LEU A 331 -15.47 -31.14 25.78
CA LEU A 331 -15.75 -32.43 25.17
C LEU A 331 -15.81 -32.34 23.63
N TYR A 332 -16.46 -31.29 23.10
CA TYR A 332 -16.52 -31.03 21.66
C TYR A 332 -15.12 -30.81 21.05
N MET A 333 -14.30 -29.96 21.66
CA MET A 333 -12.93 -29.69 21.18
C MET A 333 -12.03 -30.94 21.26
N ARG A 334 -12.31 -31.86 22.18
CA ARG A 334 -11.59 -33.12 22.32
C ARG A 334 -12.00 -34.17 21.29
N GLN A 335 -13.25 -34.15 20.80
CA GLN A 335 -13.70 -35.02 19.72
C GLN A 335 -13.25 -34.55 18.33
N LYS A 336 -12.92 -33.25 18.19
CA LYS A 336 -12.48 -32.66 16.92
C LYS A 336 -10.97 -32.83 16.64
N LYS A 337 -10.19 -33.29 17.62
CA LYS A 337 -8.78 -33.65 17.46
C LYS A 337 -8.64 -35.13 17.14
#